data_AF-A0A2W5Q508-F1
#
_entry.id   AF-A0A2W5Q508-F1
#
_cell.length_a   1.000
_cell.length_b   1.000
_cell.length_c   1.000
_cell.angle_alpha   90.00
_cell.angle_beta   90.00
_cell.angle_gamma   90.00
#
_symmetry.space_group_name_H-M   'P 1'
#
loop_
_entity.id
_entity.type
_entity.pdbx_description
1 polymer ?
#
loop_
_entity_poly.entity_id
_entity_poly.type
_entity_poly.pdbx_seq_one_letter_code
_entity_poly.pdbx_strand_id
1 'polypeptide(L)'
;MRTFGFPEFLFILEAAKWTLALSAIAFVGGAVLGLVIALMRVSDNTVARGVSRTFIQIFQGTPLLLQLFLIFFGAPVLGLDINPWVAAGVALVLNSAAFLAEIWRGCIEAIPRGQWEAAEALNLGYVDRMRDVVLPQAFKIALPPTVGYLV
;
A
#
# COMPACT_ATOMS: atom_id res chain seq x y z
N MET A 1 -26.78 -30.81 -15.08
CA MET A 1 -26.38 -29.56 -14.40
C MET A 1 -25.90 -29.95 -13.01
N ARG A 2 -24.71 -29.54 -12.56
CA ARG A 2 -24.30 -29.79 -11.17
C ARG A 2 -25.23 -28.98 -10.25
N THR A 3 -25.91 -29.65 -9.33
CA THR A 3 -26.79 -29.01 -8.35
C THR A 3 -25.94 -28.41 -7.24
N PHE A 4 -26.18 -27.14 -6.89
CA PHE A 4 -25.56 -26.52 -5.73
C PHE A 4 -26.04 -27.23 -4.46
N GLY A 5 -25.12 -27.84 -3.71
CA GLY A 5 -25.41 -28.55 -2.48
C GLY A 5 -24.55 -28.06 -1.30
N PHE A 6 -24.67 -28.79 -0.19
CA PHE A 6 -23.89 -28.52 1.02
C PHE A 6 -22.36 -28.58 0.80
N PRO A 7 -21.80 -29.51 -0.01
CA PRO A 7 -20.37 -29.53 -0.30
C PRO A 7 -19.88 -28.28 -1.02
N GLU A 8 -20.63 -27.78 -2.01
CA GLU A 8 -20.30 -26.55 -2.74
C GLU A 8 -20.34 -25.32 -1.81
N PHE A 9 -21.33 -25.27 -0.92
CA PHE A 9 -21.40 -24.22 0.10
C PHE A 9 -20.17 -24.21 1.01
N LEU A 10 -19.76 -25.38 1.53
CA LEU A 10 -18.56 -25.50 2.36
C LEU A 10 -17.29 -25.12 1.60
N PHE A 11 -17.18 -25.50 0.32
CA PHE A 11 -16.05 -25.13 -0.53
C PHE A 11 -15.95 -23.61 -0.72
N ILE A 12 -17.07 -22.92 -0.96
CA ILE A 12 -17.07 -21.45 -1.09
C ILE A 12 -16.69 -20.79 0.23
N LEU A 13 -17.16 -21.31 1.36
CA LEU A 13 -16.80 -20.77 2.68
C LEU A 13 -15.28 -20.93 2.95
N GLU A 14 -14.72 -22.08 2.57
CA GLU A 14 -13.27 -22.32 2.65
C GLU A 14 -12.49 -21.38 1.71
N ALA A 15 -12.96 -21.17 0.48
CA ALA A 15 -12.35 -20.21 -0.45
C ALA A 15 -12.43 -18.77 0.08
N ALA A 16 -13.56 -18.37 0.67
CA ALA A 16 -13.75 -17.04 1.24
C ALA A 16 -12.74 -16.75 2.36
N LYS A 17 -12.42 -17.75 3.20
CA LYS A 17 -11.36 -17.63 4.22
C LYS A 17 -10.02 -17.23 3.59
N TRP A 18 -9.64 -17.85 2.48
CA TRP A 18 -8.38 -17.55 1.80
C TRP A 18 -8.38 -16.18 1.13
N THR A 19 -9.51 -15.75 0.56
CA THR A 19 -9.68 -14.37 0.07
C THR A 19 -9.51 -13.37 1.19
N LEU A 20 -10.19 -13.56 2.33
CA LEU A 20 -10.06 -12.67 3.50
C LEU A 20 -8.62 -12.61 4.02
N ALA A 21 -7.93 -13.76 4.06
CA ALA A 21 -6.55 -13.82 4.51
C ALA A 21 -5.60 -13.06 3.57
N LEU A 22 -5.71 -13.25 2.25
CA LEU A 22 -4.90 -12.51 1.27
C LEU A 22 -5.22 -11.02 1.27
N SER A 23 -6.50 -10.63 1.36
CA SER A 23 -6.90 -9.22 1.46
C SER A 23 -6.34 -8.56 2.72
N ALA A 24 -6.35 -9.26 3.85
CA ALA A 24 -5.76 -8.75 5.09
C ALA A 24 -4.23 -8.58 4.98
N ILE A 25 -3.53 -9.54 4.38
CA ILE A 25 -2.08 -9.45 4.14
C ILE A 25 -1.76 -8.28 3.20
N ALA A 26 -2.48 -8.19 2.08
CA ALA A 26 -2.34 -7.13 1.10
C ALA A 26 -2.56 -5.75 1.73
N PHE A 27 -3.62 -5.59 2.51
CA PHE A 27 -3.95 -4.33 3.15
C PHE A 27 -2.96 -3.97 4.26
N VAL A 28 -2.67 -4.87 5.21
CA VAL A 28 -1.75 -4.57 6.32
C VAL A 28 -0.33 -4.35 5.81
N GLY A 29 0.17 -5.24 4.95
CA GLY A 29 1.50 -5.11 4.37
C GLY A 29 1.60 -3.90 3.44
N GLY A 30 0.58 -3.68 2.61
CA GLY A 30 0.49 -2.52 1.72
C GLY A 30 0.38 -1.20 2.50
N ALA A 31 -0.33 -1.18 3.62
CA ALA A 31 -0.40 -0.03 4.51
C ALA A 31 0.95 0.27 5.15
N VAL A 32 1.63 -0.72 5.72
CA VAL A 32 2.95 -0.50 6.34
C VAL A 32 3.96 0.00 5.31
N LEU A 33 4.07 -0.67 4.16
CA LEU A 33 5.00 -0.29 3.10
C LEU A 33 4.60 1.04 2.43
N GLY A 34 3.31 1.23 2.19
CA GLY A 34 2.76 2.44 1.60
C GLY A 34 3.01 3.68 2.46
N LEU A 35 3.01 3.55 3.79
CA LEU A 35 3.32 4.66 4.70
C LEU A 35 4.78 5.09 4.55
N VAL A 36 5.69 4.11 4.53
CA VAL A 36 7.13 4.37 4.33
C VAL A 36 7.34 5.07 2.99
N ILE A 37 6.71 4.60 1.92
CA ILE A 37 6.84 5.17 0.57
C ILE A 37 6.22 6.57 0.49
N ALA A 38 5.06 6.80 1.13
CA ALA A 38 4.44 8.12 1.21
C ALA A 38 5.37 9.12 1.92
N LEU A 39 5.94 8.74 3.07
CA LEU A 39 6.89 9.55 3.82
C LEU A 39 8.15 9.87 3.01
N MET A 40 8.73 8.86 2.34
CA MET A 40 9.85 9.07 1.41
C MET A 40 9.48 10.06 0.30
N ARG A 41 8.24 9.98 -0.21
CA ARG A 41 7.77 10.78 -1.33
C ARG A 41 7.54 12.26 -0.99
N VAL A 42 7.18 12.56 0.25
CA VAL A 42 7.03 13.94 0.78
C VAL A 42 8.29 14.48 1.46
N SER A 43 9.34 13.67 1.61
CA SER A 43 10.59 14.10 2.21
C SER A 43 11.37 15.10 1.34
N ASP A 44 12.24 15.89 1.97
CA ASP A 44 13.14 16.81 1.27
C ASP A 44 14.30 16.09 0.56
N ASN A 45 14.55 14.82 0.91
CA ASN A 45 15.60 14.01 0.30
C ASN A 45 15.25 13.66 -1.16
N THR A 46 16.02 14.20 -2.10
CA THR A 46 15.83 14.00 -3.55
C THR A 46 15.92 12.53 -3.97
N VAL A 47 16.80 11.75 -3.34
CA VAL A 47 16.97 10.31 -3.61
C VAL A 47 15.75 9.54 -3.12
N ALA A 48 15.33 9.75 -1.87
CA ALA A 48 14.16 9.06 -1.30
C ALA A 48 12.89 9.33 -2.12
N ARG A 49 12.72 10.58 -2.56
CA ARG A 49 11.63 11.01 -3.42
C ARG A 49 11.70 10.43 -4.83
N GLY A 50 12.90 10.27 -5.40
CA GLY A 50 13.10 9.63 -6.70
C GLY A 50 12.79 8.12 -6.67
N VAL A 51 13.25 7.43 -5.62
CA VAL A 51 12.99 6.00 -5.41
C VAL A 51 11.49 5.73 -5.23
N SER A 52 10.83 6.48 -4.35
CA SER A 52 9.39 6.31 -4.12
C SER A 52 8.55 6.64 -5.35
N ARG A 53 8.91 7.69 -6.11
CA ARG A 53 8.26 8.00 -7.39
C ARG A 53 8.37 6.86 -8.38
N THR A 54 9.56 6.28 -8.52
CA THR A 54 9.82 5.17 -9.46
C THR A 54 9.02 3.93 -9.05
N PHE A 55 9.03 3.59 -7.76
CA PHE A 55 8.20 2.50 -7.22
C PHE A 55 6.73 2.70 -7.57
N ILE A 56 6.15 3.86 -7.23
CA ILE A 56 4.73 4.14 -7.46
C ILE A 56 4.40 4.02 -8.96
N GLN A 57 5.25 4.58 -9.84
CA GLN A 57 5.05 4.53 -11.29
C GLN A 57 5.09 3.10 -11.84
N ILE A 58 6.00 2.25 -11.37
CA ILE A 58 6.10 0.86 -11.81
C ILE A 58 4.84 0.08 -11.42
N PHE A 59 4.43 0.15 -10.16
CA PHE A 59 3.33 -0.68 -9.64
C PHE A 59 1.94 -0.18 -10.01
N GLN A 60 1.74 1.15 -10.19
CA GLN A 60 0.49 1.68 -10.73
C GLN A 60 0.44 1.63 -12.26
N GLY A 61 1.60 1.68 -12.93
CA GLY A 61 1.70 1.66 -14.39
C GLY A 61 1.69 0.25 -15.00
N THR A 62 1.75 -0.80 -14.19
CA THR A 62 1.72 -2.20 -14.66
C THR A 62 0.48 -2.92 -14.14
N PRO A 63 -0.17 -3.79 -14.96
CA PRO A 63 -1.32 -4.56 -14.50
C PRO A 63 -0.94 -5.48 -13.33
N LEU A 64 -1.79 -5.56 -12.30
CA LEU A 64 -1.61 -6.47 -11.16
C LEU A 64 -1.46 -7.93 -11.63
N LEU A 65 -2.19 -8.32 -12.68
CA LEU A 65 -2.06 -9.65 -13.27
C LEU A 65 -0.61 -9.91 -13.72
N LEU A 66 0.00 -8.95 -14.44
CA LEU A 66 1.39 -9.07 -14.87
C LEU A 66 2.34 -9.18 -13.67
N GLN A 67 2.10 -8.43 -12.60
CA GLN A 67 2.91 -8.49 -11.37
C GLN A 67 2.84 -9.88 -10.73
N LEU A 68 1.64 -10.48 -10.62
CA LEU A 68 1.44 -11.84 -10.14
C LEU A 68 2.22 -12.86 -10.98
N PHE A 69 2.10 -12.76 -12.31
CA PHE A 69 2.81 -13.64 -13.24
C PHE A 69 4.33 -13.51 -13.11
N LEU A 70 4.85 -12.28 -13.10
CA LEU A 70 6.30 -12.03 -12.99
C LEU A 70 6.87 -12.54 -11.68
N ILE A 71 6.16 -12.36 -10.56
CA ILE A 71 6.62 -12.85 -9.26
C ILE A 71 6.59 -14.38 -9.25
N PHE A 72 5.46 -15.00 -9.62
CA PHE A 72 5.31 -16.45 -9.54
C PHE A 72 6.22 -17.21 -10.51
N PHE A 73 6.29 -16.78 -11.78
CA PHE A 73 7.10 -17.47 -12.80
C PHE A 73 8.54 -16.94 -12.89
N GLY A 74 8.81 -15.72 -12.45
CA GLY A 74 10.15 -15.14 -12.49
C GLY A 74 11.04 -15.56 -11.31
N ALA A 75 10.47 -15.79 -10.13
CA ALA A 75 11.25 -16.23 -8.96
C ALA A 75 12.03 -17.54 -9.19
N PRO A 76 11.46 -18.60 -9.81
CA PRO A 76 12.20 -19.82 -10.14
C PRO A 76 13.40 -19.59 -11.06
N VAL A 77 13.33 -18.61 -11.98
CA VAL A 77 14.45 -18.25 -12.87
C VAL A 77 15.63 -17.67 -12.08
N LEU A 78 15.36 -17.07 -10.92
CA LEU A 78 16.36 -16.56 -9.98
C LEU A 78 16.80 -17.62 -8.95
N GLY A 79 16.35 -18.86 -9.06
CA GLY A 79 16.63 -19.95 -8.11
C GLY A 79 15.80 -19.90 -6.83
N LEU A 80 14.72 -19.11 -6.80
CA LEU A 80 13.81 -19.01 -5.66
C LEU A 80 12.55 -19.83 -5.93
N ASP A 81 12.37 -20.93 -5.19
CA ASP A 81 11.12 -21.69 -5.20
C ASP A 81 10.12 -21.02 -4.24
N ILE A 82 9.12 -20.36 -4.80
CA ILE A 82 8.07 -19.68 -4.04
C ILE A 82 6.72 -20.34 -4.31
N ASN A 83 5.96 -20.59 -3.24
CA ASN A 83 4.62 -21.11 -3.41
C ASN A 83 3.68 -20.00 -3.95
N PRO A 84 2.56 -20.37 -4.60
CA PRO A 84 1.61 -19.40 -5.16
C PRO A 84 1.05 -18.41 -4.14
N TRP A 85 0.96 -18.83 -2.88
CA TRP A 85 0.42 -18.04 -1.78
C TRP A 85 1.33 -16.86 -1.42
N VAL A 86 2.64 -17.10 -1.33
CA VAL A 86 3.66 -16.08 -1.11
C VAL A 86 3.76 -15.16 -2.32
N ALA A 87 3.75 -15.73 -3.54
CA ALA A 87 3.77 -14.93 -4.76
C ALA A 87 2.59 -13.95 -4.84
N ALA A 88 1.38 -14.44 -4.55
CA ALA A 88 0.18 -13.61 -4.50
C ALA A 88 0.26 -12.54 -3.41
N GLY A 89 0.66 -12.92 -2.19
CA GLY A 89 0.81 -11.99 -1.08
C GLY A 89 1.79 -10.86 -1.38
N VAL A 90 2.97 -11.17 -1.93
CA VAL A 90 3.98 -10.16 -2.31
C VAL A 90 3.47 -9.24 -3.40
N ALA A 91 2.87 -9.78 -4.47
CA ALA A 91 2.34 -8.97 -5.56
C ALA A 91 1.25 -8.01 -5.06
N LEU A 92 0.31 -8.51 -4.26
CA LEU A 92 -0.78 -7.71 -3.71
C LEU A 92 -0.25 -6.64 -2.74
N VAL A 93 0.69 -6.97 -1.85
CA VAL A 93 1.30 -6.00 -0.93
C VAL A 93 2.00 -4.88 -1.68
N LEU A 94 2.79 -5.20 -2.71
CA LEU A 94 3.51 -4.19 -3.49
C LEU A 94 2.56 -3.28 -4.28
N ASN A 95 1.53 -3.88 -4.88
CA ASN A 95 0.50 -3.14 -5.58
C ASN A 95 -0.25 -2.20 -4.63
N SER A 96 -0.76 -2.73 -3.51
CA SER A 96 -1.47 -1.95 -2.50
C SER A 96 -0.62 -0.87 -1.87
N ALA A 97 0.67 -1.13 -1.63
CA ALA A 97 1.60 -0.12 -1.14
C ALA A 97 1.72 1.07 -2.10
N ALA A 98 1.76 0.82 -3.42
CA ALA A 98 1.87 1.89 -4.40
C ALA A 98 0.61 2.78 -4.45
N PHE A 99 -0.58 2.20 -4.38
CA PHE A 99 -1.84 2.96 -4.34
C PHE A 99 -2.01 3.70 -3.02
N LEU A 100 -1.82 3.04 -1.88
CA LEU A 100 -1.92 3.67 -0.56
C LEU A 100 -0.87 4.77 -0.36
N ALA A 101 0.36 4.57 -0.86
CA ALA A 101 1.38 5.61 -0.80
C ALA A 101 0.95 6.90 -1.51
N GLU A 102 0.36 6.78 -2.70
CA GLU A 102 -0.07 7.92 -3.48
C GLU A 102 -1.30 8.61 -2.87
N ILE A 103 -2.25 7.83 -2.34
CA ILE A 103 -3.40 8.34 -1.57
C ILE A 103 -2.90 9.15 -0.38
N TRP A 104 -2.05 8.56 0.46
CA TRP A 104 -1.58 9.20 1.68
C TRP A 104 -0.63 10.37 1.44
N ARG A 105 0.19 10.32 0.38
CA ARG A 105 0.93 11.48 -0.11
C ARG A 105 -0.02 12.63 -0.41
N GLY A 106 -1.11 12.36 -1.12
CA GLY A 106 -2.16 13.36 -1.40
C GLY A 106 -2.80 13.92 -0.13
N CYS A 107 -3.07 13.08 0.86
CA CYS A 107 -3.62 13.51 2.16
C CYS A 107 -2.64 14.36 2.98
N ILE A 108 -1.34 14.06 2.93
CA ILE A 108 -0.29 14.86 3.58
C ILE A 108 -0.17 16.23 2.90
N GLU A 109 -0.18 16.26 1.57
CA GLU A 109 -0.10 17.51 0.79
C GLU A 109 -1.37 18.38 0.90
N ALA A 110 -2.51 17.79 1.26
CA ALA A 110 -3.76 18.51 1.51
C ALA A 110 -3.73 19.34 2.80
N ILE A 111 -2.73 19.15 3.68
CA ILE A 111 -2.59 19.94 4.90
C ILE A 111 -2.27 21.41 4.55
N PRO A 112 -3.03 22.39 5.10
CA PRO A 112 -2.82 23.80 4.81
C PRO A 112 -1.38 24.25 5.08
N ARG A 113 -0.80 25.04 4.17
CA ARG A 113 0.58 25.53 4.27
C ARG A 113 0.88 26.25 5.59
N GLY A 114 -0.10 26.97 6.15
CA GLY A 114 0.04 27.63 7.46
C GLY A 114 0.40 26.68 8.61
N GLN A 115 0.02 25.40 8.57
CA GLN A 115 0.45 24.41 9.58
C GLN A 115 1.95 24.10 9.47
N TRP A 116 2.45 24.01 8.25
CA TRP A 116 3.87 23.79 7.97
C TRP A 116 4.71 25.00 8.36
N GLU A 117 4.25 26.19 7.97
CA GLU A 117 4.90 27.47 8.27
C GLU A 117 4.92 27.76 9.78
N ALA A 118 3.82 27.49 10.50
CA ALA A 118 3.77 27.66 11.95
C ALA A 118 4.73 26.70 12.69
N ALA A 119 4.80 25.44 12.26
CA ALA A 119 5.75 24.48 12.82
C ALA A 119 7.22 24.91 12.56
N GLU A 120 7.49 25.48 11.39
CA GLU A 120 8.81 26.00 11.04
C GLU A 120 9.17 27.27 11.84
N ALA A 121 8.21 28.17 12.05
CA ALA A 121 8.39 29.36 12.90
C ALA A 121 8.69 29.00 14.37
N LEU A 122 8.22 27.84 14.82
CA LEU A 122 8.54 27.26 16.14
C LEU A 122 9.86 26.47 16.15
N ASN A 123 10.62 26.50 15.06
CA ASN A 123 11.89 25.77 14.88
C ASN A 123 11.74 24.25 15.09
N LEU A 124 10.57 23.68 14.77
CA LEU A 124 10.37 22.23 14.81
C LEU A 124 11.10 21.58 13.62
N GLY A 125 11.93 20.58 13.95
CA GLY A 125 12.58 19.73 12.97
C GLY A 125 11.56 18.91 12.16
N TYR A 126 12.01 18.31 11.05
CA TYR A 126 11.12 17.53 10.16
C TYR A 126 10.37 16.42 10.89
N VAL A 127 11.05 15.69 11.79
CA VAL A 127 10.45 14.57 12.52
C VAL A 127 9.35 15.07 13.47
N ASP A 128 9.62 16.11 14.26
CA ASP A 128 8.65 16.67 15.21
C ASP A 128 7.47 17.31 14.48
N ARG A 129 7.75 18.07 13.40
CA ARG A 129 6.73 18.63 12.51
C ARG A 129 5.81 17.55 11.94
N MET A 130 6.37 16.46 11.43
CA MET A 130 5.58 15.37 10.87
C MET A 130 4.76 14.66 11.95
N ARG A 131 5.39 14.31 13.08
CA ARG A 131 4.76 13.53 14.14
C ARG A 131 3.65 14.30 14.86
N ASP A 132 3.90 15.56 15.20
CA ASP A 132 3.07 16.31 16.14
C ASP A 132 2.07 17.24 15.45
N VAL A 133 2.33 17.63 14.20
CA VAL A 133 1.48 18.58 13.46
C VAL A 133 0.83 17.91 12.25
N VAL A 134 1.61 17.41 11.31
CA VAL A 134 1.12 17.03 9.97
C VAL A 134 0.41 15.68 9.98
N LEU A 135 1.04 14.61 10.47
CA LEU A 135 0.50 13.25 10.40
C LEU A 135 -0.83 13.07 11.16
N PRO A 136 -1.04 13.65 12.35
CA PRO A 136 -2.33 13.54 13.04
C PRO A 136 -3.50 14.16 12.26
N GLN A 137 -3.22 15.23 11.49
CA GLN A 137 -4.22 15.87 10.63
C GLN A 137 -4.40 15.07 9.34
N ALA A 138 -3.30 14.65 8.71
CA ALA A 138 -3.31 13.88 7.47
C ALA A 138 -4.03 12.54 7.65
N PHE A 139 -3.90 11.90 8.83
CA PHE A 139 -4.61 10.66 9.17
C PHE A 139 -6.13 10.81 9.09
N LYS A 140 -6.69 11.95 9.56
CA LYS A 140 -8.13 12.22 9.50
C LYS A 140 -8.62 12.37 8.06
N ILE A 141 -7.79 12.97 7.20
CA ILE A 141 -8.07 13.13 5.76
C ILE A 141 -7.90 11.80 5.02
N ALA A 142 -6.96 10.97 5.45
CA ALA A 142 -6.65 9.68 4.85
C ALA A 142 -7.70 8.60 5.13
N LEU A 143 -8.49 8.72 6.20
CA LEU A 143 -9.43 7.67 6.60
C LEU A 143 -10.48 7.36 5.50
N PRO A 144 -11.23 8.32 4.93
CA PRO A 144 -12.20 8.03 3.88
C PRO A 144 -11.61 7.37 2.63
N PRO A 145 -10.52 7.88 1.99
CA PRO A 145 -9.96 7.24 0.80
C PRO A 145 -9.25 5.91 1.10
N THR A 146 -8.73 5.71 2.32
CA THR A 146 -8.17 4.41 2.72
C THR A 146 -9.25 3.34 2.80
N VAL A 147 -10.41 3.67 3.39
CA VAL A 147 -11.57 2.77 3.40
C VAL A 147 -12.10 2.57 1.98
N GLY A 148 -12.17 3.63 1.18
CA GLY A 148 -12.57 3.55 -0.22
C GLY A 148 -11.67 2.67 -1.09
N TYR A 149 -10.37 2.55 -0.75
CA TYR A 149 -9.45 1.64 -1.42
C TYR A 149 -9.63 0.17 -1.00
N LEU A 150 -10.12 -0.08 0.22
CA LEU A 150 -10.33 -1.42 0.77
C LEU A 150 -11.58 -2.12 0.21
N VAL A 151 -12.58 -1.35 -0.21
CA VAL A 151 -13.89 -1.83 -0.70
C VAL A 151 -13.83 -2.14 -2.19
#